data_AF-A0A2V6MVK2-F1
#
_entry.id   AF-A0A2V6MVK2-F1
#
_cell.length_a   1.000
_cell.length_b   1.000
_cell.length_c   1.000
_cell.angle_alpha   90.00
_cell.angle_beta   90.00
_cell.angle_gamma   90.00
#
_symmetry.space_group_name_H-M   'P 1'
#
loop_
_entity.id
_entity.type
_entity.pdbx_description
1 polymer ?
#
loop_
_entity_poly.entity_id
_entity_poly.type
_entity_poly.pdbx_seq_one_letter_code
_entity_poly.pdbx_strand_id
1 'polypeptide(L)'
;MAFAPDGRLFVCQQGGQLRVIKNGVLLSTPFVSLTVDSSGERGLLGIAFDPNFATNHYLYGYYTVATSPIHNRVSRFTAAGDTAAPGSEIVILNLDNLSSATNHNGGAIHFGPDGKLYIGVGENANGANAQSLSNLLGKMLRINADGTIPPDNPFYNTATGNNRAIWALGLRNPFTFAFQPGTTRLFINDVGESTYEEINDGIAGSNYGWPITEGPTSNSAFRGPIYFYGHGTNNVTGCAIVGAAFYNPPVPQFPSSYSGKYFFADLCNGWIRVFDPSAGTATGFATGIVNPVDLHVGPDGALYYLARGSGGQVFRISALPAQALNISGRARVEIGEGVAISGFIITGPEPKRVGVRGIGPSLANFGVSGPLADPVIQLSRGDGSLVMANDNWKNTQQAEITGAGLAPSNDKEAALIATLTAGNYTAIVTGKNGGTGVALAEVYDLDQAADSRLANISTPATKSARLALPSAPSVLLSSNSASPIPFPIRDWSCATQMARSSRRTTTGRVTQARPR
;
A
#
# COMPACT_ATOMS: atom_id res chain seq x y z
N MET A 1 -3.64 2.84 -13.06
CA MET A 1 -2.42 2.18 -13.56
C MET A 1 -2.68 0.68 -13.66
N ALA A 2 -1.89 -0.03 -14.45
CA ALA A 2 -1.90 -1.49 -14.48
C ALA A 2 -0.56 -2.01 -14.96
N PHE A 3 -0.19 -3.18 -14.45
CA PHE A 3 0.93 -3.94 -14.98
C PHE A 3 0.47 -4.77 -16.17
N ALA A 4 1.23 -4.70 -17.26
CA ALA A 4 1.13 -5.67 -18.33
C ALA A 4 1.71 -7.02 -17.85
N PRO A 5 1.27 -8.16 -18.42
CA PRO A 5 1.84 -9.48 -18.12
C PRO A 5 3.36 -9.59 -18.32
N ASP A 6 3.96 -8.72 -19.13
CA ASP A 6 5.40 -8.66 -19.37
C ASP A 6 6.18 -7.78 -18.36
N GLY A 7 5.50 -7.26 -17.34
CA GLY A 7 6.10 -6.49 -16.25
C GLY A 7 6.19 -4.98 -16.47
N ARG A 8 5.82 -4.46 -17.65
CA ARG A 8 5.72 -3.01 -17.88
C ARG A 8 4.55 -2.42 -17.09
N LEU A 9 4.74 -1.22 -16.54
CA LEU A 9 3.69 -0.47 -15.84
C LEU A 9 3.12 0.61 -16.76
N PHE A 10 1.80 0.61 -16.92
CA PHE A 10 1.08 1.58 -17.73
C PHE A 10 0.32 2.56 -16.83
N VAL A 11 0.47 3.85 -17.11
CA VAL A 11 -0.05 4.94 -16.27
C VAL A 11 -0.86 5.91 -17.13
N CYS A 12 -2.14 6.06 -16.81
CA CYS A 12 -3.00 7.09 -17.38
C CYS A 12 -2.57 8.46 -16.87
N GLN A 13 -2.33 9.40 -17.78
CA GLN A 13 -2.33 10.82 -17.46
C GLN A 13 -3.67 11.40 -17.89
N GLN A 14 -4.32 12.16 -17.01
CA GLN A 14 -5.67 12.69 -17.21
C GLN A 14 -5.83 13.42 -18.55
N GLY A 15 -4.80 14.13 -19.00
CA GLY A 15 -4.75 14.83 -20.29
C GLY A 15 -4.70 13.94 -21.55
N GLY A 16 -4.88 12.63 -21.43
CA GLY A 16 -5.06 11.73 -22.58
C GLY A 16 -3.83 10.92 -22.98
N GLN A 17 -2.70 11.05 -22.27
CA GLN A 17 -1.51 10.25 -22.53
C GLN A 17 -1.50 8.98 -21.69
N LEU A 18 -1.38 7.82 -22.35
CA LEU A 18 -1.04 6.57 -21.69
C LEU A 18 0.48 6.42 -21.69
N ARG A 19 1.10 6.44 -20.51
CA ARG A 19 2.56 6.36 -20.35
C ARG A 19 3.00 4.95 -19.98
N VAL A 20 4.22 4.60 -20.39
CA VAL A 20 4.83 3.29 -20.10
C VAL A 20 6.07 3.49 -19.25
N ILE A 21 6.17 2.75 -18.15
CA ILE A 21 7.37 2.59 -17.35
C ILE A 21 7.87 1.16 -17.57
N LYS A 22 9.12 1.04 -18.01
CA LYS A 22 9.77 -0.23 -18.32
C LYS A 22 11.09 -0.28 -17.59
N ASN A 23 11.31 -1.34 -16.81
CA ASN A 23 12.51 -1.51 -15.98
C ASN A 23 12.78 -0.29 -15.07
N GLY A 24 11.72 0.27 -14.48
CA GLY A 24 11.81 1.45 -13.61
C GLY A 24 12.05 2.79 -14.34
N VAL A 25 12.09 2.81 -15.66
CA VAL A 25 12.31 4.03 -16.46
C VAL A 25 11.03 4.41 -17.21
N LEU A 26 10.59 5.66 -17.07
CA LEU A 26 9.51 6.23 -17.86
C LEU A 26 9.99 6.44 -19.31
N LEU A 27 9.30 5.83 -20.26
CA LEU A 27 9.60 6.01 -21.67
C LEU A 27 9.24 7.43 -22.12
N SER A 28 10.05 7.97 -23.04
CA SER A 28 9.86 9.32 -23.60
C SER A 28 8.61 9.39 -24.48
N THR A 29 8.38 8.38 -25.30
CA THR A 29 7.20 8.26 -26.15
C THR A 29 6.02 7.67 -25.35
N PRO A 30 4.84 8.31 -25.34
CA PRO A 30 3.64 7.72 -24.76
C PRO A 30 3.20 6.50 -25.59
N PHE A 31 2.56 5.52 -24.95
CA PHE A 31 1.97 4.39 -25.64
C PHE A 31 0.94 4.84 -26.68
N VAL A 32 0.05 5.73 -26.26
CA VAL A 32 -0.93 6.42 -27.11
C VAL A 32 -1.22 7.80 -26.50
N SER A 33 -1.51 8.76 -27.37
CA SER A 33 -2.01 10.09 -27.00
C SER A 33 -3.41 10.26 -27.58
N LEU A 34 -4.41 10.41 -26.71
CA LEU A 34 -5.81 10.59 -27.06
C LEU A 34 -6.21 12.05 -26.90
N THR A 35 -7.05 12.54 -27.82
CA THR A 35 -7.73 13.83 -27.63
C THR A 35 -8.93 13.61 -26.69
N VAL A 36 -8.85 14.19 -25.49
CA VAL A 36 -9.84 14.00 -24.43
C VAL A 36 -10.35 15.33 -23.89
N ASP A 37 -11.56 15.36 -23.33
CA ASP A 37 -11.94 16.42 -22.39
C ASP A 37 -11.34 16.06 -21.03
N SER A 38 -10.46 16.91 -20.49
CA SER A 38 -9.81 16.72 -19.20
C SER A 38 -10.29 17.69 -18.12
N SER A 39 -11.50 18.24 -18.25
CA SER A 39 -12.08 19.16 -17.28
C SER A 39 -12.58 18.40 -16.04
N GLY A 40 -12.23 18.88 -14.84
CA GLY A 40 -12.68 18.26 -13.57
C GLY A 40 -12.12 16.85 -13.38
N GLU A 41 -13.00 15.85 -13.27
CA GLU A 41 -12.67 14.42 -13.19
C GLU A 41 -12.59 13.73 -14.56
N ARG A 42 -12.92 14.44 -15.65
CA ARG A 42 -12.86 13.91 -17.02
C ARG A 42 -11.41 13.67 -17.45
N GLY A 43 -11.22 12.83 -18.48
CA GLY A 43 -9.91 12.59 -19.08
C GLY A 43 -9.70 11.14 -19.46
N LEU A 44 -8.45 10.70 -19.55
CA LEU A 44 -8.10 9.27 -19.58
C LEU A 44 -7.99 8.75 -18.14
N LEU A 45 -8.89 7.84 -17.75
CA LEU A 45 -9.12 7.50 -16.34
C LEU A 45 -8.74 6.05 -16.02
N GLY A 46 -9.18 5.10 -16.85
CA GLY A 46 -8.99 3.66 -16.59
C GLY A 46 -8.27 2.96 -17.72
N ILE A 47 -7.52 1.92 -17.38
CA ILE A 47 -6.92 1.00 -18.33
C ILE A 47 -7.01 -0.45 -17.82
N ALA A 48 -7.17 -1.39 -18.74
CA ALA A 48 -7.15 -2.82 -18.44
C ALA A 48 -6.48 -3.59 -19.58
N PHE A 49 -5.68 -4.61 -19.24
CA PHE A 49 -5.14 -5.54 -20.22
C PHE A 49 -6.14 -6.66 -20.48
N ASP A 50 -6.29 -7.06 -21.74
CA ASP A 50 -7.03 -8.27 -22.09
C ASP A 50 -6.40 -9.48 -21.39
N PRO A 51 -7.20 -10.45 -20.87
CA PRO A 51 -6.65 -11.65 -20.25
C PRO A 51 -5.72 -12.45 -21.18
N ASN A 52 -5.89 -12.31 -22.50
CA ASN A 52 -5.04 -12.92 -23.53
C ASN A 52 -4.03 -11.93 -24.13
N PHE A 53 -3.64 -10.86 -23.43
CA PHE A 53 -2.71 -9.84 -23.93
C PHE A 53 -1.39 -10.41 -24.48
N ALA A 54 -0.90 -11.52 -23.91
CA ALA A 54 0.31 -12.20 -24.37
C ALA A 54 0.22 -12.68 -25.84
N THR A 55 -1.00 -12.91 -26.35
CA THR A 55 -1.23 -13.40 -27.72
C THR A 55 -1.91 -12.36 -28.61
N ASN A 56 -2.91 -11.63 -28.09
CA ASN A 56 -3.68 -10.67 -28.89
C ASN A 56 -3.18 -9.23 -28.79
N HIS A 57 -2.34 -8.93 -27.80
CA HIS A 57 -1.79 -7.60 -27.54
C HIS A 57 -2.86 -6.51 -27.33
N TYR A 58 -4.06 -6.89 -26.86
CA TYR A 58 -5.16 -5.96 -26.63
C TYR A 58 -5.14 -5.33 -25.24
N LEU A 59 -5.32 -4.02 -25.18
CA LEU A 59 -5.63 -3.30 -23.95
C LEU A 59 -6.81 -2.36 -24.19
N TYR A 60 -7.47 -1.99 -23.10
CA TYR A 60 -8.68 -1.19 -23.07
C TYR A 60 -8.41 0.11 -22.31
N GLY A 61 -8.96 1.22 -22.79
CA GLY A 61 -8.91 2.52 -22.13
C GLY A 61 -10.30 3.09 -21.92
N TYR A 62 -10.57 3.61 -20.73
CA TYR A 62 -11.76 4.39 -20.39
C TYR A 62 -11.41 5.87 -20.39
N TYR A 63 -12.09 6.67 -21.21
CA TYR A 63 -11.81 8.10 -21.29
C TYR A 63 -13.01 8.95 -21.72
N THR A 64 -12.92 10.26 -21.47
CA THR A 64 -13.94 11.24 -21.88
C THR A 64 -13.62 11.83 -23.25
N VAL A 65 -14.56 11.70 -24.19
CA VAL A 65 -14.45 12.22 -25.56
C VAL A 65 -14.54 13.74 -25.55
N ALA A 66 -13.62 14.41 -26.26
CA ALA A 66 -13.57 15.88 -26.30
C ALA A 66 -14.68 16.54 -27.14
N THR A 67 -15.22 15.82 -28.13
CA THR A 67 -16.20 16.36 -29.08
C THR A 67 -17.62 16.21 -28.56
N SER A 68 -18.43 17.27 -28.69
CA SER A 68 -19.85 17.25 -28.32
C SER A 68 -20.66 16.25 -29.18
N PRO A 69 -21.59 15.48 -28.61
CA PRO A 69 -21.91 15.45 -27.18
C PRO A 69 -20.80 14.76 -26.37
N ILE A 70 -20.37 15.39 -25.28
CA ILE A 70 -19.30 14.88 -24.42
C ILE A 70 -19.83 13.65 -23.68
N HIS A 71 -19.11 12.53 -23.78
CA HIS A 71 -19.46 11.28 -23.13
C HIS A 71 -18.19 10.53 -22.73
N ASN A 72 -18.30 9.64 -21.75
CA ASN A 72 -17.26 8.66 -21.47
C ASN A 72 -17.36 7.50 -22.47
N ARG A 73 -16.24 6.87 -22.79
CA ARG A 73 -16.19 5.69 -23.65
C ARG A 73 -15.16 4.68 -23.19
N VAL A 74 -15.33 3.45 -23.64
CA VAL A 74 -14.28 2.42 -23.65
C VAL A 74 -13.84 2.17 -25.08
N SER A 75 -12.53 2.23 -25.33
CA SER A 75 -11.91 1.79 -26.59
C SER A 75 -10.86 0.71 -26.32
N ARG A 76 -10.65 -0.18 -27.29
CA ARG A 76 -9.57 -1.15 -27.34
C ARG A 76 -8.47 -0.67 -28.27
N PHE A 77 -7.22 -0.92 -27.92
CA PHE A 77 -6.04 -0.67 -28.75
C PHE A 77 -5.24 -1.97 -28.91
N THR A 78 -4.49 -2.08 -30.00
CA THR A 78 -3.54 -3.19 -30.19
C THR A 78 -2.13 -2.68 -29.94
N ALA A 79 -1.37 -3.32 -29.05
CA ALA A 79 0.01 -2.95 -28.80
C ALA A 79 0.94 -3.41 -29.95
N ALA A 80 1.85 -2.52 -30.34
CA ALA A 80 2.98 -2.77 -31.21
C ALA A 80 4.25 -2.39 -30.43
N GLY A 81 4.75 -3.34 -29.62
CA GLY A 81 5.85 -3.10 -28.70
C GLY A 81 5.44 -2.12 -27.57
N ASP A 82 6.17 -1.02 -27.44
CA ASP A 82 5.96 0.01 -26.41
C ASP A 82 4.98 1.12 -26.83
N THR A 83 4.33 0.99 -28.00
CA THR A 83 3.32 1.93 -28.54
C THR A 83 2.06 1.22 -29.04
N ALA A 84 0.96 1.95 -29.20
CA ALA A 84 -0.22 1.43 -29.90
C ALA A 84 0.07 1.33 -31.42
N ALA A 85 -0.39 0.26 -32.05
CA ALA A 85 -0.39 0.15 -33.50
C ALA A 85 -1.22 1.30 -34.11
N PRO A 86 -0.70 2.03 -35.12
CA PRO A 86 -1.42 3.13 -35.75
C PRO A 86 -2.81 2.71 -36.25
N GLY A 87 -3.85 3.49 -35.93
CA GLY A 87 -5.22 3.21 -36.35
C GLY A 87 -5.86 1.98 -35.71
N SER A 88 -5.25 1.38 -34.68
CA SER A 88 -5.78 0.16 -34.03
C SER A 88 -6.89 0.41 -33.01
N GLU A 89 -7.31 1.65 -32.81
CA GLU A 89 -8.42 1.96 -31.91
C GLU A 89 -9.71 1.34 -32.43
N ILE A 90 -10.37 0.55 -31.58
CA ILE A 90 -11.73 0.08 -31.79
C ILE A 90 -12.59 0.57 -30.64
N VAL A 91 -13.68 1.25 -30.96
CA VAL A 91 -14.69 1.67 -30.00
C VAL A 91 -15.43 0.46 -29.48
N ILE A 92 -15.43 0.25 -28.17
CA ILE A 92 -16.09 -0.90 -27.54
C ILE A 92 -17.46 -0.49 -27.00
N LEU A 93 -17.54 0.65 -26.33
CA LEU A 93 -18.78 1.16 -25.75
C LEU A 93 -18.73 2.67 -25.64
N ASN A 94 -19.71 3.37 -26.22
CA ASN A 94 -20.00 4.76 -25.87
C ASN A 94 -21.03 4.75 -24.74
N LEU A 95 -20.78 5.52 -23.69
CA LEU A 95 -21.73 5.74 -22.60
C LEU A 95 -22.65 6.92 -22.90
N ASP A 96 -23.64 7.13 -22.03
CA ASP A 96 -24.56 8.26 -22.14
C ASP A 96 -23.83 9.61 -22.16
N ASN A 97 -24.47 10.59 -22.79
CA ASN A 97 -23.99 11.96 -22.82
C ASN A 97 -23.90 12.51 -21.39
N LEU A 98 -22.77 13.15 -21.08
CA LEU A 98 -22.58 13.85 -19.83
C LEU A 98 -23.33 15.19 -19.86
N SER A 99 -23.80 15.58 -18.68
CA SER A 99 -24.31 16.92 -18.42
C SER A 99 -23.15 17.95 -18.43
N SER A 100 -23.42 19.18 -18.02
CA SER A 100 -22.37 20.17 -17.77
C SER A 100 -21.49 19.83 -16.57
N ALA A 101 -21.89 18.88 -15.71
CA ALA A 101 -21.10 18.42 -14.58
C ALA A 101 -19.82 17.71 -15.06
N THR A 102 -18.68 18.12 -14.50
CA THR A 102 -17.36 17.59 -14.82
C THR A 102 -16.87 16.55 -13.82
N ASN A 103 -17.73 16.13 -12.90
CA ASN A 103 -17.46 15.19 -11.81
C ASN A 103 -18.39 13.97 -11.88
N HIS A 104 -18.05 12.98 -11.06
CA HIS A 104 -18.69 11.67 -10.93
C HIS A 104 -18.61 10.88 -12.24
N ASN A 105 -17.37 10.74 -12.73
CA ASN A 105 -17.08 10.03 -13.98
C ASN A 105 -16.80 8.53 -13.78
N GLY A 106 -16.56 8.08 -12.53
CA GLY A 106 -16.02 6.75 -12.25
C GLY A 106 -14.72 6.52 -13.01
N GLY A 107 -14.65 5.41 -13.74
CA GLY A 107 -13.66 5.19 -14.78
C GLY A 107 -12.70 4.03 -14.55
N ALA A 108 -12.77 3.36 -13.40
CA ALA A 108 -12.07 2.10 -13.22
C ALA A 108 -12.62 1.03 -14.19
N ILE A 109 -11.72 0.25 -14.78
CA ILE A 109 -12.06 -0.89 -15.63
C ILE A 109 -11.12 -2.06 -15.32
N HIS A 110 -11.68 -3.27 -15.21
CA HIS A 110 -10.91 -4.49 -14.96
C HIS A 110 -11.60 -5.67 -15.62
N PHE A 111 -10.82 -6.64 -16.08
CA PHE A 111 -11.37 -7.95 -16.43
C PHE A 111 -11.63 -8.76 -15.17
N GLY A 112 -12.85 -9.32 -15.08
CA GLY A 112 -13.23 -10.25 -14.03
C GLY A 112 -12.68 -11.66 -14.29
N PRO A 113 -12.76 -12.55 -13.29
CA PRO A 113 -12.31 -13.96 -13.42
C PRO A 113 -13.16 -14.76 -14.43
N ASP A 114 -14.31 -14.24 -14.84
CA ASP A 114 -15.18 -14.78 -15.88
C ASP A 114 -14.80 -14.32 -17.31
N GLY A 115 -13.70 -13.57 -17.44
CA GLY A 115 -13.22 -13.04 -18.71
C GLY A 115 -14.05 -11.87 -19.26
N LYS A 116 -14.93 -11.27 -18.46
CA LYS A 116 -15.73 -10.11 -18.86
C LYS A 116 -15.08 -8.80 -18.40
N LEU A 117 -15.30 -7.73 -19.14
CA LEU A 117 -14.84 -6.40 -18.78
C LEU A 117 -15.88 -5.74 -17.86
N TYR A 118 -15.46 -5.38 -16.66
CA TYR A 118 -16.24 -4.63 -15.69
C TYR A 118 -15.86 -3.15 -15.75
N ILE A 119 -16.85 -2.27 -15.59
CA ILE A 119 -16.68 -0.81 -15.74
C ILE A 119 -17.44 -0.10 -14.62
N GLY A 120 -16.76 0.74 -13.85
CA GLY A 120 -17.37 1.62 -12.86
C GLY A 120 -17.74 2.95 -13.50
N VAL A 121 -19.03 3.32 -13.50
CA VAL A 121 -19.54 4.55 -14.12
C VAL A 121 -20.27 5.39 -13.07
N GLY A 122 -19.79 6.62 -12.85
CA GLY A 122 -20.44 7.55 -11.93
C GLY A 122 -21.74 8.14 -12.49
N GLU A 123 -22.55 8.73 -11.61
CA GLU A 123 -23.90 9.20 -11.93
C GLU A 123 -23.95 10.59 -12.61
N ASN A 124 -22.78 11.25 -12.73
CA ASN A 124 -22.58 12.57 -13.32
C ASN A 124 -23.36 13.71 -12.66
N ALA A 125 -23.40 13.72 -11.33
CA ALA A 125 -24.00 14.75 -10.47
C ALA A 125 -25.51 14.97 -10.65
N ASN A 126 -26.21 13.95 -11.15
CA ASN A 126 -27.66 13.80 -11.12
C ASN A 126 -28.06 12.44 -10.52
N GLY A 127 -28.22 12.38 -9.19
CA GLY A 127 -28.40 11.13 -8.46
C GLY A 127 -29.56 10.24 -8.96
N ALA A 128 -30.60 10.81 -9.58
CA ALA A 128 -31.69 10.04 -10.18
C ALA A 128 -31.20 9.03 -11.25
N ASN A 129 -30.07 9.31 -11.89
CA ASN A 129 -29.42 8.40 -12.84
C ASN A 129 -29.08 7.05 -12.20
N ALA A 130 -28.58 7.04 -10.96
CA ALA A 130 -28.10 5.83 -10.29
C ALA A 130 -29.21 4.77 -10.12
N GLN A 131 -30.46 5.19 -9.98
CA GLN A 131 -31.63 4.29 -9.86
C GLN A 131 -32.29 3.94 -11.20
N SER A 132 -31.99 4.67 -12.28
CA SER A 132 -32.59 4.40 -13.59
C SER A 132 -31.92 3.24 -14.32
N LEU A 133 -32.72 2.37 -14.94
CA LEU A 133 -32.26 1.35 -15.91
C LEU A 133 -32.29 1.87 -17.36
N SER A 134 -32.63 3.14 -17.58
CA SER A 134 -32.66 3.75 -18.92
C SER A 134 -31.34 4.39 -19.35
N ASN A 135 -30.33 4.37 -18.48
CA ASN A 135 -28.97 4.86 -18.75
C ASN A 135 -27.92 4.03 -17.98
N LEU A 136 -26.65 4.26 -18.30
CA LEU A 136 -25.48 3.55 -17.75
C LEU A 136 -24.79 4.32 -16.61
N LEU A 137 -25.35 5.43 -16.13
CA LEU A 137 -24.74 6.32 -15.15
C LEU A 137 -25.06 5.87 -13.71
N GLY A 138 -24.06 5.84 -12.82
CA GLY A 138 -24.21 5.38 -11.43
C GLY A 138 -24.31 3.85 -11.31
N LYS A 139 -23.49 3.13 -12.08
CA LYS A 139 -23.58 1.68 -12.31
C LYS A 139 -22.21 1.00 -12.22
N MET A 140 -22.25 -0.30 -11.91
CA MET A 140 -21.25 -1.24 -12.40
C MET A 140 -21.78 -1.90 -13.67
N LEU A 141 -20.99 -1.90 -14.75
CA LEU A 141 -21.31 -2.56 -16.00
C LEU A 141 -20.50 -3.85 -16.15
N ARG A 142 -21.02 -4.79 -16.95
CA ARG A 142 -20.34 -6.04 -17.35
C ARG A 142 -20.60 -6.32 -18.83
N ILE A 143 -19.54 -6.37 -19.64
CA ILE A 143 -19.60 -6.62 -21.08
C ILE A 143 -18.56 -7.67 -21.52
N ASN A 144 -18.75 -8.29 -22.68
CA ASN A 144 -17.70 -9.09 -23.31
C ASN A 144 -16.57 -8.19 -23.82
N ALA A 145 -15.39 -8.78 -24.04
CA ALA A 145 -14.20 -8.07 -24.53
C ALA A 145 -14.41 -7.36 -25.88
N ASP A 146 -15.38 -7.81 -26.69
CA ASP A 146 -15.75 -7.22 -27.98
C ASP A 146 -16.88 -6.16 -27.88
N GLY A 147 -17.39 -5.89 -26.68
CA GLY A 147 -18.48 -4.95 -26.44
C GLY A 147 -19.88 -5.57 -26.48
N THR A 148 -20.01 -6.84 -26.86
CA THR A 148 -21.31 -7.53 -26.79
C THR A 148 -21.74 -7.74 -25.34
N ILE A 149 -23.05 -7.79 -25.10
CA ILE A 149 -23.60 -7.85 -23.74
C ILE A 149 -23.88 -9.31 -23.36
N PRO A 150 -23.32 -9.81 -22.24
CA PRO A 150 -23.62 -11.15 -21.76
C PRO A 150 -25.12 -11.32 -21.44
N PRO A 151 -25.79 -12.37 -21.95
CA PRO A 151 -27.21 -12.59 -21.72
C PRO A 151 -27.55 -13.01 -20.28
N ASP A 152 -26.54 -13.41 -19.50
CA ASP A 152 -26.63 -13.71 -18.07
C ASP A 152 -26.54 -12.46 -17.18
N ASN A 153 -26.48 -11.25 -17.75
CA ASN A 153 -26.50 -10.04 -16.94
C ASN A 153 -27.84 -9.89 -16.19
N PRO A 154 -27.82 -9.40 -14.92
CA PRO A 154 -28.99 -9.43 -14.04
C PRO A 154 -30.21 -8.64 -14.55
N PHE A 155 -29.95 -7.54 -15.26
CA PHE A 155 -30.98 -6.66 -15.81
C PHE A 155 -31.21 -6.89 -17.30
N TYR A 156 -30.66 -7.98 -17.87
CA TYR A 156 -30.73 -8.21 -19.31
C TYR A 156 -32.18 -8.20 -19.79
N ASN A 157 -33.10 -8.90 -19.13
CA ASN A 157 -34.50 -9.01 -19.59
C ASN A 157 -35.37 -7.77 -19.29
N THR A 158 -34.95 -6.90 -18.38
CA THR A 158 -35.73 -5.71 -17.97
C THR A 158 -35.22 -4.42 -18.61
N ALA A 159 -33.93 -4.30 -18.86
CA ALA A 159 -33.32 -3.19 -19.56
C ALA A 159 -33.36 -3.36 -21.09
N THR A 160 -33.00 -2.33 -21.84
CA THR A 160 -33.02 -2.33 -23.32
C THR A 160 -31.70 -1.82 -23.89
N GLY A 161 -31.35 -2.27 -25.10
CA GLY A 161 -30.11 -1.87 -25.78
C GLY A 161 -28.87 -2.04 -24.91
N ASN A 162 -28.01 -1.02 -24.89
CA ASN A 162 -26.78 -1.03 -24.09
C ASN A 162 -27.03 -1.08 -22.58
N ASN A 163 -28.20 -0.67 -22.08
CA ASN A 163 -28.52 -0.72 -20.65
C ASN A 163 -28.59 -2.15 -20.10
N ARG A 164 -28.63 -3.16 -20.97
CA ARG A 164 -28.47 -4.57 -20.58
C ARG A 164 -27.07 -4.90 -20.05
N ALA A 165 -26.10 -4.00 -20.24
CA ALA A 165 -24.76 -4.09 -19.64
C ALA A 165 -24.76 -3.84 -18.13
N ILE A 166 -25.84 -3.29 -17.54
CA ILE A 166 -25.90 -3.04 -16.10
C ILE A 166 -25.75 -4.36 -15.35
N TRP A 167 -24.77 -4.38 -14.45
CA TRP A 167 -24.48 -5.51 -13.57
C TRP A 167 -24.91 -5.22 -12.13
N ALA A 168 -24.71 -3.99 -11.67
CA ALA A 168 -25.25 -3.46 -10.41
C ALA A 168 -25.56 -1.96 -10.56
N LEU A 169 -26.43 -1.42 -9.70
CA LEU A 169 -26.90 -0.03 -9.75
C LEU A 169 -26.91 0.65 -8.37
N GLY A 170 -27.30 1.91 -8.33
CA GLY A 170 -27.41 2.68 -7.10
C GLY A 170 -26.08 3.11 -6.51
N LEU A 171 -25.08 3.34 -7.37
CA LEU A 171 -23.76 3.87 -6.98
C LEU A 171 -23.68 5.35 -7.34
N ARG A 172 -22.88 6.11 -6.58
CA ARG A 172 -22.65 7.53 -6.83
C ARG A 172 -21.48 7.73 -7.78
N ASN A 173 -20.27 7.46 -7.32
CA ASN A 173 -19.06 7.59 -8.08
C ASN A 173 -18.13 6.42 -7.76
N PRO A 174 -18.41 5.22 -8.33
CA PRO A 174 -17.57 4.03 -8.14
C PRO A 174 -16.21 4.27 -8.79
N PHE A 175 -15.30 4.85 -8.00
CA PHE A 175 -14.07 5.48 -8.49
C PHE A 175 -12.99 4.43 -8.77
N THR A 176 -12.88 3.43 -7.88
CA THR A 176 -12.00 2.27 -8.04
C THR A 176 -12.69 1.00 -7.58
N PHE A 177 -12.26 -0.14 -8.09
CA PHE A 177 -12.70 -1.46 -7.62
C PHE A 177 -11.63 -2.49 -7.91
N ALA A 178 -11.65 -3.62 -7.21
CA ALA A 178 -10.74 -4.72 -7.53
C ALA A 178 -11.38 -6.08 -7.28
N PHE A 179 -10.99 -7.05 -8.11
CA PHE A 179 -11.24 -8.46 -7.86
C PHE A 179 -10.14 -9.03 -6.94
N GLN A 180 -10.52 -9.88 -6.00
CA GLN A 180 -9.55 -10.65 -5.22
C GLN A 180 -8.97 -11.77 -6.11
N PRO A 181 -7.66 -11.77 -6.40
CA PRO A 181 -7.04 -12.78 -7.26
C PRO A 181 -7.37 -14.21 -6.85
N GLY A 182 -7.73 -15.06 -7.82
CA GLY A 182 -8.09 -16.47 -7.61
C GLY A 182 -9.50 -16.70 -7.08
N THR A 183 -10.33 -15.65 -6.95
CA THR A 183 -11.72 -15.76 -6.48
C THR A 183 -12.67 -14.93 -7.36
N THR A 184 -13.97 -14.98 -7.08
CA THR A 184 -15.00 -14.10 -7.69
C THR A 184 -15.33 -12.87 -6.85
N ARG A 185 -14.67 -12.67 -5.71
CA ARG A 185 -14.93 -11.53 -4.82
C ARG A 185 -14.50 -10.23 -5.50
N LEU A 186 -15.40 -9.25 -5.48
CA LEU A 186 -15.22 -7.91 -6.03
C LEU A 186 -15.55 -6.90 -4.93
N PHE A 187 -14.66 -5.95 -4.65
CA PHE A 187 -14.98 -4.80 -3.80
C PHE A 187 -14.95 -3.52 -4.62
N ILE A 188 -15.89 -2.63 -4.33
CA ILE A 188 -16.12 -1.36 -5.04
C ILE A 188 -15.92 -0.23 -4.04
N ASN A 189 -15.02 0.70 -4.34
CA ASN A 189 -14.91 1.94 -3.61
C ASN A 189 -15.86 2.97 -4.24
N ASP A 190 -16.89 3.37 -3.51
CA ASP A 190 -17.87 4.37 -3.97
C ASP A 190 -17.69 5.68 -3.19
N VAL A 191 -17.46 6.78 -3.93
CA VAL A 191 -17.21 8.09 -3.32
C VAL A 191 -18.52 8.76 -2.94
N GLY A 192 -18.66 9.08 -1.66
CA GLY A 192 -19.83 9.69 -1.04
C GLY A 192 -20.08 11.15 -1.43
N GLU A 193 -21.26 11.66 -1.06
CA GLU A 193 -21.57 13.08 -1.23
C GLU A 193 -21.10 13.92 -0.04
N SER A 194 -21.61 13.62 1.14
CA SER A 194 -21.45 14.48 2.31
C SER A 194 -21.14 13.74 3.59
N THR A 195 -21.48 12.45 3.69
CA THR A 195 -21.46 11.75 4.98
C THR A 195 -20.47 10.61 5.01
N TYR A 196 -20.47 9.75 3.99
CA TYR A 196 -19.75 8.48 4.05
C TYR A 196 -19.04 8.14 2.76
N GLU A 197 -17.82 7.67 2.91
CA GLU A 197 -17.10 6.93 1.89
C GLU A 197 -17.33 5.42 2.09
N GLU A 198 -17.41 4.66 1.00
CA GLU A 198 -17.90 3.28 1.06
C GLU A 198 -16.98 2.26 0.38
N ILE A 199 -16.83 1.11 1.04
CA ILE A 199 -16.44 -0.15 0.38
C ILE A 199 -17.70 -1.02 0.30
N ASN A 200 -18.15 -1.24 -0.94
CA ASN A 200 -19.29 -2.06 -1.28
C ASN A 200 -18.85 -3.46 -1.72
N ASP A 201 -19.57 -4.49 -1.28
CA ASP A 201 -19.38 -5.86 -1.78
C ASP A 201 -20.07 -6.01 -3.13
N GLY A 202 -19.28 -6.24 -4.17
CA GLY A 202 -19.69 -6.36 -5.56
C GLY A 202 -20.50 -7.63 -5.80
N ILE A 203 -21.82 -7.50 -5.89
CA ILE A 203 -22.74 -8.62 -6.09
C ILE A 203 -23.69 -8.31 -7.26
N ALA A 204 -23.79 -9.26 -8.20
CA ALA A 204 -24.62 -9.14 -9.38
C ALA A 204 -26.09 -8.84 -9.01
N GLY A 205 -26.68 -7.82 -9.64
CA GLY A 205 -28.07 -7.41 -9.44
C GLY A 205 -28.29 -6.51 -8.23
N SER A 206 -27.26 -6.18 -7.46
CA SER A 206 -27.40 -5.36 -6.26
C SER A 206 -27.73 -3.92 -6.58
N ASN A 207 -28.56 -3.32 -5.72
CA ASN A 207 -28.81 -1.88 -5.66
C ASN A 207 -28.15 -1.32 -4.39
N TYR A 208 -27.14 -0.48 -4.54
CA TYR A 208 -26.42 0.13 -3.41
C TYR A 208 -27.12 1.38 -2.84
N GLY A 209 -28.22 1.78 -3.47
CA GLY A 209 -29.21 2.66 -2.87
C GLY A 209 -29.01 4.16 -3.09
N TRP A 210 -27.90 4.63 -3.64
CA TRP A 210 -27.74 6.04 -4.00
C TRP A 210 -28.82 6.48 -5.01
N PRO A 211 -29.47 7.65 -4.83
CA PRO A 211 -29.28 8.67 -3.79
C PRO A 211 -30.26 8.55 -2.62
N ILE A 212 -31.03 7.45 -2.55
CA ILE A 212 -32.05 7.22 -1.53
C ILE A 212 -31.41 6.96 -0.17
N THR A 213 -30.22 6.34 -0.15
CA THR A 213 -29.39 6.16 1.05
C THR A 213 -27.92 6.39 0.72
N GLU A 214 -27.15 6.82 1.73
CA GLU A 214 -25.69 6.99 1.71
C GLU A 214 -25.14 6.36 2.99
N GLY A 215 -24.15 5.50 2.88
CA GLY A 215 -23.56 4.76 3.98
C GLY A 215 -24.42 3.60 4.50
N PRO A 216 -24.25 3.23 5.78
CA PRO A 216 -25.00 2.14 6.41
C PRO A 216 -26.51 2.34 6.30
N THR A 217 -27.22 1.30 5.90
CA THR A 217 -28.67 1.35 5.71
C THR A 217 -29.34 0.13 6.34
N SER A 218 -30.51 0.35 6.93
CA SER A 218 -31.42 -0.70 7.41
C SER A 218 -32.52 -1.02 6.41
N ASN A 219 -32.57 -0.31 5.28
CA ASN A 219 -33.54 -0.57 4.23
C ASN A 219 -33.13 -1.82 3.44
N SER A 220 -33.92 -2.88 3.55
CA SER A 220 -33.66 -4.17 2.90
C SER A 220 -33.74 -4.13 1.36
N ALA A 221 -34.27 -3.05 0.78
CA ALA A 221 -34.22 -2.83 -0.67
C ALA A 221 -32.81 -2.51 -1.18
N PHE A 222 -31.90 -2.12 -0.30
CA PHE A 222 -30.54 -1.71 -0.64
C PHE A 222 -29.50 -2.59 0.02
N ARG A 223 -28.40 -2.79 -0.69
CA ARG A 223 -27.22 -3.46 -0.17
C ARG A 223 -26.31 -2.41 0.45
N GLY A 224 -26.27 -2.34 1.78
CA GLY A 224 -25.35 -1.46 2.49
C GLY A 224 -23.87 -1.85 2.32
N PRO A 225 -22.95 -0.89 2.56
CA PRO A 225 -21.51 -1.12 2.44
C PRO A 225 -21.01 -2.13 3.48
N ILE A 226 -19.97 -2.88 3.13
CA ILE A 226 -19.30 -3.80 4.07
C ILE A 226 -18.29 -3.10 4.96
N TYR A 227 -17.85 -1.90 4.55
CA TYR A 227 -17.06 -0.99 5.36
C TYR A 227 -17.33 0.44 4.89
N PHE A 228 -17.29 1.38 5.81
CA PHE A 228 -17.53 2.79 5.52
C PHE A 228 -16.74 3.64 6.50
N TYR A 229 -16.45 4.88 6.12
CA TYR A 229 -15.89 5.87 7.04
C TYR A 229 -16.48 7.26 6.79
N GLY A 230 -16.57 8.05 7.86
CA GLY A 230 -17.19 9.37 7.80
C GLY A 230 -16.27 10.42 7.16
N HIS A 231 -16.88 11.50 6.65
CA HIS A 231 -16.13 12.65 6.20
C HIS A 231 -15.40 13.35 7.36
N GLY A 232 -14.16 13.80 7.15
CA GLY A 232 -13.35 14.44 8.19
C GLY A 232 -11.90 14.66 7.77
N THR A 233 -11.06 15.07 8.72
CA THR A 233 -9.65 15.47 8.46
C THR A 233 -8.62 14.67 9.25
N ASN A 234 -9.01 13.53 9.85
CA ASN A 234 -8.12 12.66 10.63
C ASN A 234 -7.72 11.39 9.86
N ASN A 235 -6.90 10.53 10.48
CA ASN A 235 -6.35 9.32 9.86
C ASN A 235 -7.32 8.11 9.78
N VAL A 236 -8.59 8.29 10.15
CA VAL A 236 -9.68 7.29 10.05
C VAL A 236 -10.92 7.84 9.34
N THR A 237 -10.87 9.08 8.88
CA THR A 237 -11.93 9.80 8.13
C THR A 237 -11.33 10.34 6.83
N GLY A 238 -12.14 10.89 5.95
CA GLY A 238 -11.67 11.34 4.64
C GLY A 238 -12.66 12.18 3.86
N CYS A 239 -12.52 12.23 2.54
CA CYS A 239 -13.49 12.89 1.66
C CYS A 239 -13.54 12.37 0.22
N ALA A 240 -12.75 11.34 -0.10
CA ALA A 240 -12.91 10.57 -1.32
C ALA A 240 -12.11 9.25 -1.20
N ILE A 241 -12.84 8.13 -1.13
CA ILE A 241 -12.23 6.80 -1.19
C ILE A 241 -11.71 6.51 -2.59
N VAL A 242 -10.43 6.15 -2.67
CA VAL A 242 -9.71 5.91 -3.92
C VAL A 242 -8.74 4.76 -3.76
N GLY A 243 -8.28 4.19 -4.88
CA GLY A 243 -7.33 3.07 -4.89
C GLY A 243 -7.92 1.76 -4.36
N ALA A 244 -7.83 0.71 -5.16
CA ALA A 244 -8.39 -0.59 -4.83
C ALA A 244 -7.39 -1.70 -5.13
N ALA A 245 -6.91 -2.40 -4.10
CA ALA A 245 -5.98 -3.51 -4.32
C ALA A 245 -6.14 -4.63 -3.29
N PHE A 246 -6.51 -5.83 -3.75
CA PHE A 246 -6.37 -7.04 -2.92
C PHE A 246 -4.92 -7.50 -2.90
N TYR A 247 -4.44 -7.90 -1.72
CA TYR A 247 -3.07 -8.40 -1.57
C TYR A 247 -3.00 -9.92 -1.61
N ASN A 248 -2.82 -10.46 -2.82
CA ASN A 248 -2.59 -11.89 -3.06
C ASN A 248 -1.49 -12.11 -4.13
N PRO A 249 -0.30 -11.48 -4.00
CA PRO A 249 0.74 -11.67 -5.00
C PRO A 249 1.32 -13.10 -4.97
N PRO A 250 1.77 -13.64 -6.11
CA PRO A 250 2.50 -14.91 -6.16
C PRO A 250 3.79 -14.89 -5.34
N VAL A 251 4.45 -13.73 -5.27
CA VAL A 251 5.66 -13.49 -4.48
C VAL A 251 5.32 -12.45 -3.41
N PRO A 252 5.05 -12.83 -2.15
CA PRO A 252 4.71 -11.85 -1.11
C PRO A 252 5.92 -11.04 -0.66
N GLN A 253 5.75 -9.72 -0.53
CA GLN A 253 6.70 -8.79 0.10
C GLN A 253 6.24 -8.37 1.50
N PHE A 254 4.93 -8.32 1.77
CA PHE A 254 4.40 -8.04 3.10
C PHE A 254 4.18 -9.32 3.91
N PRO A 255 4.14 -9.22 5.26
CA PRO A 255 3.78 -10.34 6.12
C PRO A 255 2.49 -11.04 5.69
N SER A 256 2.42 -12.35 5.95
CA SER A 256 1.26 -13.18 5.56
C SER A 256 -0.07 -12.70 6.16
N SER A 257 -0.05 -11.89 7.22
CA SER A 257 -1.23 -11.22 7.79
C SER A 257 -1.92 -10.25 6.83
N TYR A 258 -1.23 -9.76 5.80
CA TYR A 258 -1.81 -8.93 4.75
C TYR A 258 -2.44 -9.74 3.61
N SER A 259 -2.20 -11.06 3.55
CA SER A 259 -2.73 -11.91 2.48
C SER A 259 -4.27 -11.92 2.50
N GLY A 260 -4.89 -11.68 1.34
CA GLY A 260 -6.35 -11.61 1.18
C GLY A 260 -6.99 -10.34 1.74
N LYS A 261 -6.20 -9.37 2.24
CA LYS A 261 -6.71 -8.09 2.70
C LYS A 261 -6.88 -7.11 1.54
N TYR A 262 -7.72 -6.10 1.74
CA TYR A 262 -8.05 -5.10 0.74
C TYR A 262 -7.46 -3.74 1.12
N PHE A 263 -6.60 -3.21 0.28
CA PHE A 263 -5.98 -1.90 0.45
C PHE A 263 -6.80 -0.84 -0.26
N PHE A 264 -7.00 0.27 0.44
CA PHE A 264 -7.69 1.45 -0.05
C PHE A 264 -7.05 2.72 0.51
N ALA A 265 -7.29 3.84 -0.15
CA ALA A 265 -6.74 5.13 0.22
C ALA A 265 -7.84 6.18 0.33
N ASP A 266 -7.50 7.29 1.00
CA ASP A 266 -8.29 8.51 0.92
C ASP A 266 -7.47 9.61 0.24
N LEU A 267 -8.06 10.22 -0.78
CA LEU A 267 -7.45 11.27 -1.57
C LEU A 267 -7.11 12.50 -0.71
N CYS A 268 -8.03 12.89 0.19
CA CYS A 268 -8.01 14.19 0.84
C CYS A 268 -7.08 14.22 2.04
N ASN A 269 -7.10 13.15 2.84
CA ASN A 269 -6.29 13.01 4.05
C ASN A 269 -5.00 12.23 3.82
N GLY A 270 -4.79 11.68 2.62
CA GLY A 270 -3.48 11.22 2.21
C GLY A 270 -2.98 9.99 2.98
N TRP A 271 -3.85 9.01 3.17
CA TRP A 271 -3.52 7.76 3.85
C TRP A 271 -3.88 6.55 3.01
N ILE A 272 -3.25 5.42 3.33
CA ILE A 272 -3.65 4.08 2.90
C ILE A 272 -4.04 3.29 4.15
N ARG A 273 -5.14 2.54 4.05
CA ARG A 273 -5.62 1.62 5.07
C ARG A 273 -5.83 0.23 4.49
N VAL A 274 -5.85 -0.76 5.38
CA VAL A 274 -6.08 -2.16 5.04
C VAL A 274 -7.38 -2.61 5.68
N PHE A 275 -8.35 -3.00 4.86
CA PHE A 275 -9.58 -3.64 5.28
C PHE A 275 -9.39 -5.16 5.37
N ASP A 276 -9.76 -5.71 6.51
CA ASP A 276 -9.85 -7.14 6.76
C ASP A 276 -11.29 -7.64 6.52
N PRO A 277 -11.56 -8.31 5.39
CA PRO A 277 -12.91 -8.78 5.09
C PRO A 277 -13.40 -9.88 6.02
N SER A 278 -12.51 -10.57 6.75
CA SER A 278 -12.90 -11.60 7.72
C SER A 278 -13.30 -11.01 9.07
N ALA A 279 -12.69 -9.88 9.45
CA ALA A 279 -12.96 -9.21 10.72
C ALA A 279 -13.94 -8.03 10.59
N GLY A 280 -14.19 -7.54 9.37
CA GLY A 280 -15.04 -6.37 9.14
C GLY A 280 -14.43 -5.06 9.67
N THR A 281 -13.10 -5.00 9.81
CA THR A 281 -12.39 -3.84 10.37
C THR A 281 -11.26 -3.38 9.46
N ALA A 282 -10.89 -2.11 9.54
CA ALA A 282 -9.76 -1.57 8.80
C ALA A 282 -8.71 -0.96 9.73
N THR A 283 -7.44 -1.18 9.43
CA THR A 283 -6.29 -0.65 10.16
C THR A 283 -5.46 0.32 9.32
N GLY A 284 -4.70 1.20 9.95
CA GLY A 284 -3.75 2.08 9.25
C GLY A 284 -2.64 1.31 8.55
N PHE A 285 -2.17 1.81 7.40
CA PHE A 285 -1.02 1.27 6.68
C PHE A 285 0.04 2.31 6.37
N ALA A 286 -0.35 3.42 5.75
CA ALA A 286 0.55 4.53 5.42
C ALA A 286 -0.18 5.88 5.55
N THR A 287 0.56 6.94 5.80
CA THR A 287 0.06 8.33 5.93
C THR A 287 1.03 9.30 5.26
N GLY A 288 0.65 10.57 5.12
CA GLY A 288 1.50 11.61 4.54
C GLY A 288 1.62 11.55 3.01
N ILE A 289 0.67 10.90 2.34
CA ILE A 289 0.64 10.74 0.89
C ILE A 289 -0.10 11.92 0.28
N VAL A 290 0.52 12.63 -0.66
CA VAL A 290 -0.12 13.79 -1.31
C VAL A 290 -1.01 13.30 -2.46
N ASN A 291 -2.33 13.45 -2.31
CA ASN A 291 -3.35 13.14 -3.32
C ASN A 291 -3.18 11.75 -3.99
N PRO A 292 -3.26 10.63 -3.25
CA PRO A 292 -3.31 9.31 -3.86
C PRO A 292 -4.54 9.18 -4.77
N VAL A 293 -4.42 8.47 -5.88
CA VAL A 293 -5.56 8.24 -6.82
C VAL A 293 -5.75 6.78 -7.20
N ASP A 294 -4.72 5.94 -7.02
CA ASP A 294 -4.80 4.54 -7.42
C ASP A 294 -3.84 3.68 -6.60
N LEU A 295 -4.17 2.40 -6.45
CA LEU A 295 -3.37 1.38 -5.78
C LEU A 295 -3.32 0.12 -6.65
N HIS A 296 -2.16 -0.55 -6.69
CA HIS A 296 -2.03 -1.81 -7.42
C HIS A 296 -0.93 -2.67 -6.79
N VAL A 297 -1.14 -3.99 -6.71
CA VAL A 297 -0.08 -4.92 -6.31
C VAL A 297 0.74 -5.28 -7.54
N GLY A 298 2.05 -5.02 -7.52
CA GLY A 298 2.93 -5.33 -8.63
C GLY A 298 3.27 -6.82 -8.72
N PRO A 299 3.82 -7.27 -9.87
CA PRO A 299 4.26 -8.66 -10.05
C PRO A 299 5.42 -9.06 -9.10
N ASP A 300 6.13 -8.07 -8.57
CA ASP A 300 7.17 -8.22 -7.55
C ASP A 300 6.64 -8.34 -6.12
N GLY A 301 5.32 -8.29 -5.94
CA GLY A 301 4.66 -8.37 -4.64
C GLY A 301 4.60 -7.09 -3.82
N ALA A 302 5.15 -5.99 -4.33
CA ALA A 302 5.07 -4.70 -3.67
C ALA A 302 3.69 -4.04 -3.92
N LEU A 303 3.28 -3.13 -3.03
CA LEU A 303 2.14 -2.25 -3.27
C LEU A 303 2.64 -0.99 -3.97
N TYR A 304 2.00 -0.63 -5.07
CA TYR A 304 2.25 0.62 -5.79
C TYR A 304 1.10 1.58 -5.55
N TYR A 305 1.40 2.88 -5.49
CA TYR A 305 0.37 3.91 -5.50
C TYR A 305 0.68 5.00 -6.52
N LEU A 306 -0.38 5.54 -7.12
CA LEU A 306 -0.31 6.76 -7.94
C LEU A 306 -0.67 7.98 -7.09
N ALA A 307 0.10 9.04 -7.23
CA ALA A 307 -0.17 10.35 -6.63
C ALA A 307 -0.31 11.42 -7.72
N ARG A 308 -1.36 12.25 -7.64
CA ARG A 308 -1.59 13.38 -8.58
C ARG A 308 -0.99 14.68 -8.05
N GLY A 309 -0.47 15.53 -8.94
CA GLY A 309 0.20 16.79 -8.62
C GLY A 309 1.16 17.24 -9.72
N SER A 310 2.06 18.19 -9.46
CA SER A 310 3.06 18.73 -10.41
C SER A 310 4.01 17.63 -10.94
N GLY A 311 3.60 16.98 -12.03
CA GLY A 311 4.34 15.92 -12.71
C GLY A 311 3.73 14.52 -12.57
N GLY A 312 2.90 14.27 -11.54
CA GLY A 312 2.37 12.95 -11.20
C GLY A 312 3.47 11.94 -10.80
N GLN A 313 3.22 11.06 -9.85
CA GLN A 313 4.25 10.14 -9.36
C GLN A 313 3.72 8.73 -9.18
N VAL A 314 4.58 7.76 -9.50
CA VAL A 314 4.41 6.36 -9.13
C VAL A 314 5.35 6.09 -7.95
N PHE A 315 4.79 5.57 -6.88
CA PHE A 315 5.55 5.13 -5.72
C PHE A 315 5.41 3.62 -5.53
N ARG A 316 6.47 3.02 -5.02
CA ARG A 316 6.54 1.61 -4.66
C ARG A 316 6.74 1.50 -3.15
N ILE A 317 5.86 0.76 -2.48
CA ILE A 317 5.94 0.39 -1.07
C ILE A 317 6.31 -1.09 -0.99
N SER A 318 7.46 -1.39 -0.41
CA SER A 318 7.89 -2.76 -0.09
C SER A 318 8.22 -2.86 1.39
N ALA A 319 7.97 -4.03 1.99
CA ALA A 319 8.54 -4.30 3.31
C ALA A 319 10.06 -4.35 3.20
N LEU A 320 10.75 -3.80 4.20
CA LEU A 320 12.15 -4.15 4.37
C LEU A 320 12.22 -5.65 4.70
N PRO A 321 13.10 -6.42 4.04
CA PRO A 321 13.27 -7.83 4.37
C PRO A 321 13.60 -8.00 5.85
N ALA A 322 13.13 -9.10 6.44
CA ALA A 322 13.33 -9.41 7.85
C ALA A 322 14.83 -9.30 8.22
N GLN A 323 15.11 -8.55 9.29
CA GLN A 323 16.46 -8.36 9.81
C GLN A 323 16.58 -9.11 11.13
N ALA A 324 17.74 -9.76 11.37
CA ALA A 324 18.02 -10.34 12.67
C ALA A 324 18.25 -9.22 13.69
N LEU A 325 17.35 -9.07 14.66
CA LEU A 325 17.39 -7.96 15.63
C LEU A 325 18.34 -8.23 16.79
N ASN A 326 18.53 -9.49 17.17
CA ASN A 326 19.44 -9.85 18.25
C ASN A 326 19.85 -11.33 18.19
N ILE A 327 20.95 -11.64 18.86
CA ILE A 327 21.29 -12.99 19.32
C ILE A 327 21.51 -12.97 20.83
N SER A 328 21.13 -14.05 21.50
CA SER A 328 21.47 -14.30 22.90
C SER A 328 21.89 -15.76 23.04
N GLY A 329 23.11 -15.97 23.55
CA GLY A 329 23.66 -17.29 23.82
C GLY A 329 23.99 -17.44 25.30
N ARG A 330 23.54 -18.52 25.93
CA ARG A 330 23.94 -18.89 27.30
C ARG A 330 25.00 -19.96 27.27
N ALA A 331 26.15 -19.69 27.89
CA ALA A 331 27.24 -20.65 27.98
C ALA A 331 27.93 -20.56 29.35
N ARG A 332 28.66 -21.63 29.72
CA ARG A 332 29.59 -21.61 30.85
C ARG A 332 30.90 -21.00 30.37
N VAL A 333 31.30 -19.91 31.01
CA VAL A 333 32.58 -19.23 30.83
C VAL A 333 33.62 -19.89 31.73
N GLU A 334 34.72 -20.29 31.13
CA GLU A 334 35.90 -20.89 31.75
C GLU A 334 37.14 -20.03 31.44
N ILE A 335 38.31 -20.48 31.87
CA ILE A 335 39.60 -19.85 31.57
C ILE A 335 40.16 -20.32 30.22
N GLY A 336 41.10 -19.56 29.65
CA GLY A 336 41.74 -19.92 28.38
C GLY A 336 40.77 -19.83 27.21
N GLU A 337 40.64 -20.89 26.42
CA GLU A 337 39.79 -20.92 25.22
C GLU A 337 38.29 -21.17 25.54
N GLY A 338 37.95 -21.48 26.80
CA GLY A 338 36.58 -21.80 27.22
C GLY A 338 35.68 -20.57 27.46
N VAL A 339 35.81 -19.53 26.63
CA VAL A 339 35.06 -18.26 26.77
C VAL A 339 33.72 -18.30 26.02
N ALA A 340 32.76 -17.44 26.39
CA ALA A 340 31.52 -17.33 25.64
C ALA A 340 31.70 -16.35 24.47
N ILE A 341 31.33 -16.79 23.26
CA ILE A 341 31.57 -16.02 22.03
C ILE A 341 30.26 -15.85 21.26
N SER A 342 29.98 -14.61 20.84
CA SER A 342 28.96 -14.27 19.85
C SER A 342 29.64 -13.65 18.63
N GLY A 343 29.77 -14.43 17.56
CA GLY A 343 30.26 -13.98 16.26
C GLY A 343 29.11 -13.42 15.43
N PHE A 344 29.35 -12.30 14.72
CA PHE A 344 28.37 -11.67 13.84
C PHE A 344 29.06 -10.90 12.71
N ILE A 345 28.33 -10.67 11.62
CA ILE A 345 28.80 -9.90 10.45
C ILE A 345 27.92 -8.66 10.30
N ILE A 346 28.53 -7.50 10.06
CA ILE A 346 27.85 -6.31 9.53
C ILE A 346 27.93 -6.34 8.01
N THR A 347 26.78 -6.32 7.35
CA THR A 347 26.67 -6.24 5.88
C THR A 347 25.97 -4.94 5.48
N GLY A 348 26.21 -4.44 4.27
CA GLY A 348 25.59 -3.22 3.74
C GLY A 348 26.52 -2.00 3.71
N PRO A 349 26.13 -0.92 3.01
CA PRO A 349 26.96 0.27 2.80
C PRO A 349 27.11 1.17 4.04
N GLU A 350 26.13 1.21 4.94
CA GLU A 350 26.14 2.14 6.09
C GLU A 350 26.75 1.52 7.36
N PRO A 351 27.42 2.30 8.22
CA PRO A 351 27.78 1.84 9.56
C PRO A 351 26.55 1.40 10.36
N LYS A 352 26.69 0.36 11.18
CA LYS A 352 25.62 -0.20 12.03
C LYS A 352 25.90 0.07 13.49
N ARG A 353 24.92 0.63 14.20
CA ARG A 353 24.96 0.79 15.66
C ARG A 353 24.49 -0.51 16.34
N VAL A 354 25.35 -1.08 17.18
CA VAL A 354 25.10 -2.35 17.88
C VAL A 354 25.26 -2.21 19.38
N GLY A 355 24.47 -2.97 20.15
CA GLY A 355 24.63 -3.14 21.58
C GLY A 355 25.15 -4.54 21.91
N VAL A 356 26.11 -4.65 22.83
CA VAL A 356 26.66 -5.94 23.27
C VAL A 356 26.54 -6.05 24.78
N ARG A 357 26.09 -7.21 25.30
CA ARG A 357 25.95 -7.46 26.75
C ARG A 357 26.56 -8.78 27.19
N GLY A 358 27.02 -8.76 28.45
CA GLY A 358 27.58 -9.87 29.19
C GLY A 358 26.87 -9.94 30.53
N ILE A 359 25.86 -10.81 30.65
CA ILE A 359 24.99 -10.91 31.83
C ILE A 359 25.41 -12.11 32.64
N GLY A 360 25.69 -11.90 33.92
CA GLY A 360 26.23 -12.91 34.82
C GLY A 360 25.44 -12.94 36.13
N PRO A 361 25.73 -12.04 37.09
CA PRO A 361 25.09 -12.04 38.40
C PRO A 361 23.57 -12.03 38.36
N SER A 362 22.95 -11.32 37.40
CA SER A 362 21.50 -11.22 37.29
C SER A 362 20.83 -12.53 36.92
N LEU A 363 21.56 -13.51 36.39
CA LEU A 363 21.04 -14.84 36.06
C LEU A 363 20.59 -15.63 37.30
N ALA A 364 21.13 -15.32 38.49
CA ALA A 364 20.68 -15.92 39.74
C ALA A 364 19.17 -15.69 39.97
N ASN A 365 18.66 -14.52 39.58
CA ASN A 365 17.24 -14.16 39.72
C ASN A 365 16.32 -15.02 38.85
N PHE A 366 16.88 -15.72 37.86
CA PHE A 366 16.17 -16.62 36.95
C PHE A 366 16.46 -18.10 37.25
N GLY A 367 17.00 -18.41 38.43
CA GLY A 367 17.27 -19.79 38.87
C GLY A 367 18.47 -20.44 38.20
N VAL A 368 19.35 -19.67 37.55
CA VAL A 368 20.59 -20.20 36.98
C VAL A 368 21.61 -20.43 38.10
N SER A 369 22.05 -21.67 38.25
CA SER A 369 23.10 -22.03 39.22
C SER A 369 24.49 -21.67 38.71
N GLY A 370 25.34 -21.15 39.60
CA GLY A 370 26.72 -20.76 39.30
C GLY A 370 26.87 -19.65 38.24
N PRO A 371 26.17 -18.51 38.35
CA PRO A 371 26.35 -17.39 37.43
C PRO A 371 27.78 -16.85 37.49
N LEU A 372 28.27 -16.33 36.37
CA LEU A 372 29.55 -15.62 36.31
C LEU A 372 29.45 -14.36 37.17
N ALA A 373 30.32 -14.21 38.16
CA ALA A 373 30.19 -13.18 39.18
C ALA A 373 30.56 -11.76 38.72
N ASP A 374 31.39 -11.64 37.69
CA ASP A 374 31.94 -10.37 37.20
C ASP A 374 32.31 -10.54 35.70
N PRO A 375 31.33 -10.41 34.79
CA PRO A 375 31.54 -10.56 33.35
C PRO A 375 32.29 -9.36 32.73
N VAL A 376 33.22 -9.66 31.82
CA VAL A 376 33.91 -8.69 30.97
C VAL A 376 33.56 -8.95 29.51
N ILE A 377 33.25 -7.91 28.75
CA ILE A 377 33.07 -7.98 27.29
C ILE A 377 34.31 -7.43 26.59
N GLN A 378 34.73 -8.12 25.54
CA GLN A 378 35.64 -7.61 24.52
C GLN A 378 34.99 -7.75 23.14
N LEU A 379 34.83 -6.64 22.45
CA LEU A 379 34.39 -6.61 21.06
C LEU A 379 35.61 -6.48 20.16
N SER A 380 35.82 -7.44 19.27
CA SER A 380 36.96 -7.50 18.36
C SER A 380 36.52 -7.61 16.90
N ARG A 381 37.38 -7.17 15.97
CA ARG A 381 37.21 -7.40 14.53
C ARG A 381 37.66 -8.81 14.15
N GLY A 382 37.32 -9.25 12.94
CA GLY A 382 37.70 -10.57 12.41
C GLY A 382 39.21 -10.80 12.26
N ASP A 383 40.03 -9.74 12.32
CA ASP A 383 41.50 -9.83 12.36
C ASP A 383 42.06 -9.95 13.80
N GLY A 384 41.19 -9.99 14.82
CA GLY A 384 41.56 -10.07 16.23
C GLY A 384 41.85 -8.73 16.90
N SER A 385 41.78 -7.61 16.17
CA SER A 385 41.97 -6.29 16.75
C SER A 385 40.82 -5.89 17.68
N LEU A 386 41.15 -5.35 18.86
CA LEU A 386 40.17 -4.90 19.83
C LEU A 386 39.48 -3.63 19.33
N VAL A 387 38.15 -3.63 19.29
CA VAL A 387 37.33 -2.45 19.03
C VAL A 387 37.06 -1.72 20.34
N MET A 388 36.54 -2.45 21.33
CA MET A 388 36.13 -1.89 22.62
C MET A 388 36.03 -3.00 23.66
N ALA A 389 36.26 -2.68 24.93
CA ALA A 389 36.03 -3.58 26.05
C ALA A 389 35.29 -2.86 27.18
N ASN A 390 34.53 -3.61 27.96
CA ASN A 390 33.93 -3.10 29.19
C ASN A 390 33.74 -4.22 30.22
N ASP A 391 33.93 -3.89 31.50
CA ASP A 391 33.74 -4.80 32.64
C ASP A 391 32.71 -4.30 33.66
N ASN A 392 32.08 -3.13 33.45
CA ASN A 392 30.91 -2.64 34.21
C ASN A 392 30.13 -1.61 33.37
N TRP A 393 28.84 -1.86 33.12
CA TRP A 393 28.06 -1.08 32.16
C TRP A 393 27.92 0.42 32.49
N LYS A 394 28.05 0.80 33.77
CA LYS A 394 27.95 2.19 34.21
C LYS A 394 29.23 3.01 33.99
N ASN A 395 30.38 2.38 33.77
CA ASN A 395 31.66 3.08 33.80
C ASN A 395 31.83 4.11 32.68
N THR A 396 31.41 3.76 31.46
CA THR A 396 31.73 4.56 30.26
C THR A 396 30.50 5.00 29.46
N GLN A 397 29.44 4.19 29.43
CA GLN A 397 28.30 4.40 28.51
C GLN A 397 26.93 4.33 29.22
N GLN A 398 26.87 4.63 30.53
CA GLN A 398 25.63 4.48 31.32
C GLN A 398 24.40 5.11 30.67
N ALA A 399 24.50 6.38 30.26
CA ALA A 399 23.38 7.12 29.67
C ALA A 399 22.94 6.51 28.33
N GLU A 400 23.90 6.12 27.49
CA GLU A 400 23.64 5.56 26.16
C GLU A 400 23.00 4.16 26.26
N ILE A 401 23.53 3.31 27.13
CA ILE A 401 23.02 1.95 27.39
C ILE A 401 21.61 2.01 28.00
N THR A 402 21.36 2.96 28.91
CA THR A 402 20.03 3.20 29.48
C THR A 402 19.05 3.68 28.41
N GLY A 403 19.45 4.65 27.59
CA GLY A 403 18.62 5.19 26.50
C GLY A 403 18.28 4.14 25.43
N ALA A 404 19.15 3.16 25.23
CA ALA A 404 18.90 2.02 24.34
C ALA A 404 18.03 0.91 24.97
N GLY A 405 17.63 1.04 26.24
CA GLY A 405 16.87 0.01 26.95
C GLY A 405 17.69 -1.25 27.28
N LEU A 406 19.02 -1.17 27.24
CA LEU A 406 19.92 -2.31 27.42
C LEU A 406 20.54 -2.40 28.81
N ALA A 407 20.23 -1.47 29.71
CA ALA A 407 20.78 -1.42 31.08
C ALA A 407 20.64 -2.77 31.82
N PRO A 408 21.77 -3.42 32.18
CA PRO A 408 21.76 -4.55 33.08
C PRO A 408 21.26 -4.17 34.48
N SER A 409 20.69 -5.13 35.21
CA SER A 409 20.17 -4.88 36.57
C SER A 409 21.25 -4.97 37.65
N ASN A 410 22.41 -5.55 37.35
CA ASN A 410 23.56 -5.57 38.25
C ASN A 410 24.69 -4.66 37.72
N ASP A 411 25.28 -3.86 38.60
CA ASP A 411 26.32 -2.89 38.22
C ASP A 411 27.63 -3.55 37.76
N LYS A 412 27.87 -4.81 38.16
CA LYS A 412 29.01 -5.63 37.70
C LYS A 412 28.83 -6.26 36.32
N GLU A 413 27.67 -6.09 35.71
CA GLU A 413 27.46 -6.63 34.36
C GLU A 413 28.07 -5.72 33.32
N ALA A 414 28.62 -6.32 32.28
CA ALA A 414 29.22 -5.58 31.18
C ALA A 414 28.16 -5.29 30.11
N ALA A 415 28.22 -4.09 29.54
CA ALA A 415 27.51 -3.73 28.33
C ALA A 415 28.27 -2.62 27.60
N LEU A 416 28.21 -2.60 26.27
CA LEU A 416 28.78 -1.53 25.45
C LEU A 416 27.91 -1.27 24.22
N ILE A 417 28.03 -0.08 23.66
CA ILE A 417 27.41 0.28 22.37
C ILE A 417 28.51 0.74 21.42
N ALA A 418 28.49 0.25 20.19
CA ALA A 418 29.47 0.60 19.17
C ALA A 418 28.81 0.84 17.82
N THR A 419 29.38 1.74 17.03
CA THR A 419 29.03 1.91 15.62
C THR A 419 30.10 1.25 14.76
N LEU A 420 29.72 0.25 13.97
CA LEU A 420 30.62 -0.65 13.27
C LEU A 420 30.41 -0.55 11.76
N THR A 421 31.48 -0.51 10.98
CA THR A 421 31.39 -0.59 9.51
C THR A 421 31.14 -2.05 9.08
N ALA A 422 30.90 -2.27 7.79
CA ALA A 422 30.81 -3.62 7.25
C ALA A 422 32.06 -4.46 7.59
N GLY A 423 31.85 -5.69 8.03
CA GLY A 423 32.95 -6.58 8.47
C GLY A 423 32.51 -7.67 9.45
N ASN A 424 33.46 -8.54 9.79
CA ASN A 424 33.27 -9.62 10.75
C ASN A 424 33.66 -9.16 12.16
N TYR A 425 32.87 -9.53 13.16
CA TYR A 425 33.07 -9.14 14.55
C TYR A 425 32.84 -10.30 15.50
N THR A 426 33.49 -10.22 16.65
CA THR A 426 33.39 -11.21 17.72
C THR A 426 33.21 -10.49 19.05
N ALA A 427 32.09 -10.73 19.72
CA ALA A 427 31.87 -10.33 21.11
C ALA A 427 32.24 -11.50 22.03
N ILE A 428 33.25 -11.29 22.86
CA ILE A 428 33.79 -12.29 23.79
C ILE A 428 33.39 -11.90 25.20
N VAL A 429 32.81 -12.84 25.95
CA VAL A 429 32.49 -12.70 27.37
C VAL A 429 33.42 -13.59 28.19
N THR A 430 34.18 -12.97 29.08
CA THR A 430 35.11 -13.62 30.02
C THR A 430 34.78 -13.24 31.46
N GLY A 431 35.35 -13.94 32.45
CA GLY A 431 35.28 -13.52 33.83
C GLY A 431 36.47 -12.66 34.24
N LYS A 432 36.21 -11.57 34.97
CA LYS A 432 37.26 -10.71 35.51
C LYS A 432 38.23 -11.53 36.37
N ASN A 433 39.53 -11.29 36.20
CA ASN A 433 40.61 -12.00 36.90
C ASN A 433 40.54 -13.54 36.79
N GLY A 434 40.01 -14.07 35.68
CA GLY A 434 39.87 -15.52 35.46
C GLY A 434 38.66 -16.16 36.15
N GLY A 435 37.64 -15.36 36.51
CA GLY A 435 36.38 -15.88 37.02
C GLY A 435 35.70 -16.84 36.04
N THR A 436 35.01 -17.86 36.58
CA THR A 436 34.27 -18.85 35.79
C THR A 436 32.81 -18.91 36.24
N GLY A 437 31.89 -19.24 35.34
CA GLY A 437 30.46 -19.33 35.67
C GLY A 437 29.57 -19.22 34.43
N VAL A 438 28.27 -19.32 34.59
CA VAL A 438 27.31 -19.19 33.48
C VAL A 438 27.07 -17.71 33.15
N ALA A 439 27.14 -17.34 31.87
CA ALA A 439 26.84 -15.99 31.40
C ALA A 439 25.96 -16.03 30.14
N LEU A 440 25.24 -14.93 29.88
CA LEU A 440 24.68 -14.62 28.56
C LEU A 440 25.64 -13.71 27.80
N ALA A 441 25.88 -14.05 26.53
CA ALA A 441 26.51 -13.18 25.55
C ALA A 441 25.45 -12.75 24.53
N GLU A 442 25.23 -11.44 24.42
CA GLU A 442 24.13 -10.89 23.63
C GLU A 442 24.63 -9.80 22.68
N VAL A 443 24.05 -9.75 21.48
CA VAL A 443 24.29 -8.69 20.49
C VAL A 443 22.94 -8.22 19.96
N TYR A 444 22.75 -6.91 19.86
CA TYR A 444 21.51 -6.24 19.46
C TYR A 444 21.78 -5.28 18.29
N ASP A 445 20.89 -5.28 17.31
CA ASP A 445 20.77 -4.19 16.33
C ASP A 445 20.02 -3.01 16.98
N LEU A 446 20.68 -1.85 17.05
CA LEU A 446 20.12 -0.63 17.65
C LEU A 446 19.71 0.41 16.60
N ASP A 447 19.82 0.09 15.30
CA ASP A 447 19.49 0.97 14.20
C ASP A 447 18.94 0.20 12.99
N GLN A 448 17.66 -0.16 13.07
CA GLN A 448 16.95 -0.91 12.03
C GLN A 448 16.68 -0.08 10.77
N ALA A 449 16.85 1.25 10.83
CA ALA A 449 16.63 2.16 9.72
C ALA A 449 17.86 2.30 8.81
N ALA A 450 19.07 2.09 9.33
CA ALA A 450 20.30 2.12 8.54
C ALA A 450 20.33 1.00 7.48
N ASP A 451 20.84 1.32 6.28
CA ASP A 451 21.06 0.38 5.17
C ASP A 451 22.29 -0.53 5.44
N SER A 452 22.18 -1.30 6.50
CA SER A 452 23.13 -2.33 6.93
C SER A 452 22.43 -3.35 7.82
N ARG A 453 23.01 -4.54 8.05
CA ARG A 453 22.35 -5.64 8.78
C ARG A 453 23.32 -6.53 9.54
N LEU A 454 22.84 -7.12 10.64
CA LEU A 454 23.45 -8.29 11.27
C LEU A 454 23.24 -9.56 10.43
N ALA A 455 24.31 -10.28 10.13
CA ALA A 455 24.30 -11.54 9.37
C ALA A 455 25.24 -12.59 10.00
N ASN A 456 25.07 -13.87 9.60
CA ASN A 456 25.87 -15.02 10.02
C ASN A 456 26.20 -15.05 11.52
N ILE A 457 25.15 -15.07 12.33
CA ILE A 457 25.31 -14.99 13.77
C ILE A 457 25.58 -16.38 14.35
N SER A 458 26.65 -16.53 15.12
CA SER A 458 27.11 -17.83 15.63
C SER A 458 27.53 -17.75 17.10
N THR A 459 27.23 -18.79 17.86
CA THR A 459 27.82 -19.04 19.19
C THR A 459 28.51 -20.42 19.16
N PRO A 460 29.85 -20.50 19.34
CA PRO A 460 30.52 -21.78 19.48
C PRO A 460 30.03 -22.46 20.77
N ALA A 461 29.50 -23.67 20.65
CA ALA A 461 29.07 -24.43 21.82
C ALA A 461 30.27 -25.08 22.51
N THR A 462 30.64 -24.61 23.71
CA THR A 462 31.33 -25.45 24.70
C THR A 462 30.27 -26.19 25.52
N LYS A 463 30.52 -27.49 25.80
CA LYS A 463 29.61 -28.51 26.37
C LYS A 463 28.43 -27.93 27.19
N SER A 464 27.25 -27.80 26.57
CA SER A 464 25.94 -27.39 27.13
C SER A 464 25.46 -25.95 26.85
N ALA A 465 25.37 -25.55 25.57
CA ALA A 465 24.55 -24.41 25.17
C ALA A 465 23.12 -24.87 24.82
N ARG A 466 22.08 -24.26 25.42
CA ARG A 466 20.68 -24.35 24.95
C ARG A 466 20.34 -23.03 24.27
N LEU A 467 19.96 -23.10 22.99
CA LEU A 467 19.44 -21.97 22.22
C LEU A 467 18.01 -21.66 22.69
N ALA A 468 17.75 -20.44 23.16
CA ALA A 468 16.40 -19.96 23.43
C ALA A 468 16.01 -18.98 22.32
N LEU A 469 15.03 -19.36 21.49
CA LEU A 469 14.43 -18.47 20.51
C LEU A 469 13.35 -17.64 21.20
N PRO A 470 13.36 -16.30 21.16
CA PRO A 470 12.24 -15.50 21.59
C PRO A 470 11.04 -15.70 20.64
N SER A 471 9.85 -15.69 21.23
CA SER A 471 8.57 -15.70 20.51
C SER A 471 8.40 -14.43 19.66
N ALA A 472 7.97 -14.63 18.41
CA ALA A 472 7.45 -13.70 17.38
C ALA A 472 7.70 -12.19 17.55
N PRO A 473 8.30 -11.50 16.54
CA PRO A 473 8.50 -10.06 16.61
C PRO A 473 7.18 -9.30 16.41
N SER A 474 6.97 -8.27 17.24
CA SER A 474 6.10 -7.15 16.92
C SER A 474 6.80 -6.28 15.86
N VAL A 475 6.23 -6.17 14.68
CA VAL A 475 6.74 -5.30 13.60
C VAL A 475 6.41 -3.85 13.94
N LEU A 476 7.42 -3.07 14.31
CA LEU A 476 7.37 -1.62 14.19
C LEU A 476 7.55 -1.28 12.70
N LEU A 477 6.47 -0.89 12.03
CA LEU A 477 6.54 -0.24 10.73
C LEU A 477 7.21 1.13 10.92
N SER A 478 8.48 1.26 10.54
CA SER A 478 9.08 2.58 10.37
C SER A 478 8.32 3.31 9.25
N SER A 479 7.71 4.45 9.59
CA SER A 479 7.14 5.37 8.63
C SER A 479 8.19 5.79 7.59
N ASN A 480 7.82 5.71 6.32
CA ASN A 480 8.45 6.36 5.18
C ASN A 480 9.77 5.76 4.67
N SER A 481 9.67 4.68 3.91
CA SER A 481 10.58 4.46 2.77
C SER A 481 9.77 4.12 1.51
N ALA A 482 8.89 5.02 1.09
CA ALA A 482 8.43 5.04 -0.29
C ALA A 482 9.54 5.71 -1.11
N SER A 483 10.29 4.95 -1.89
CA SER A 483 11.23 5.54 -2.85
C SER A 483 10.41 6.06 -4.04
N PRO A 484 10.39 7.38 -4.31
CA PRO A 484 9.86 7.86 -5.57
C PRO A 484 10.70 7.27 -6.70
N ILE A 485 10.09 7.02 -7.86
CA ILE A 485 10.83 6.96 -9.12
C ILE A 485 10.78 8.41 -9.67
N PRO A 486 11.79 9.26 -9.44
CA PRO A 486 11.72 10.67 -9.80
C PRO A 486 11.84 10.88 -11.31
N PHE A 487 10.97 11.71 -11.90
CA PHE A 487 11.12 12.18 -13.28
C PHE A 487 10.80 13.68 -13.38
N PRO A 488 11.68 14.50 -14.00
CA PRO A 488 11.39 15.89 -14.27
C PRO A 488 10.52 16.02 -15.53
N ILE A 489 9.31 16.55 -15.39
CA ILE A 489 8.50 17.02 -16.51
C ILE A 489 8.28 18.52 -16.30
N ARG A 490 8.65 19.34 -17.28
CA ARG A 490 8.57 20.81 -17.19
C ARG A 490 7.10 21.28 -17.15
N ASP A 491 6.78 22.08 -16.13
CA ASP A 491 5.47 22.67 -15.85
C ASP A 491 4.95 23.63 -16.92
N TRP A 492 3.63 23.63 -17.11
CA TRP A 492 2.80 24.83 -17.19
C TRP A 492 1.59 24.65 -16.23
N SER A 493 1.35 25.68 -15.41
CA SER A 493 0.46 25.71 -14.25
C SER A 493 -1.04 25.76 -14.56
N CYS A 494 -1.88 25.10 -13.75
CA CYS A 494 -3.04 25.74 -13.09
C CYS A 494 -3.63 24.81 -12.00
N ALA A 495 -3.84 25.36 -10.79
CA ALA A 495 -4.36 24.66 -9.62
C ALA A 495 -5.73 25.22 -9.19
N THR A 496 -6.49 24.39 -8.47
CA THR A 496 -7.57 24.71 -7.50
C THR A 496 -9.03 24.77 -8.01
N GLN A 497 -9.72 23.62 -8.04
CA GLN A 497 -11.19 23.59 -7.93
C GLN A 497 -11.73 22.20 -7.49
N MET A 498 -11.58 21.82 -6.21
CA MET A 498 -12.20 20.58 -5.67
C MET A 498 -12.75 20.68 -4.24
N ALA A 499 -12.90 21.88 -3.66
CA ALA A 499 -13.36 22.00 -2.26
C ALA A 499 -14.31 23.19 -1.97
N ARG A 500 -15.08 23.69 -2.95
CA ARG A 500 -15.93 24.90 -2.74
C ARG A 500 -17.39 24.81 -3.22
N SER A 501 -17.97 23.64 -3.48
CA SER A 501 -19.40 23.57 -3.83
C SER A 501 -20.36 23.39 -2.64
N SER A 502 -19.89 23.19 -1.40
CA SER A 502 -20.78 22.89 -0.25
C SER A 502 -21.25 24.10 0.58
N ARG A 503 -21.30 25.31 0.02
CA ARG A 503 -22.01 26.44 0.67
C ARG A 503 -22.77 27.31 -0.33
N ARG A 504 -23.99 26.87 -0.67
CA ARG A 504 -25.09 27.78 -1.02
C ARG A 504 -26.24 27.55 -0.06
N THR A 505 -26.15 28.21 1.10
CA THR A 505 -27.32 28.43 1.97
C THR A 505 -28.18 29.52 1.35
N THR A 506 -29.41 29.15 1.00
CA THR A 506 -30.55 30.03 0.78
C THR A 506 -30.76 30.93 2.00
N THR A 507 -30.48 32.22 1.88
CA THR A 507 -31.07 33.24 2.74
C THR A 507 -31.78 34.26 1.87
N GLY A 508 -33.11 34.10 1.79
CA GLY A 508 -33.99 35.14 1.28
C GLY A 508 -33.88 36.37 2.16
N ARG A 509 -33.56 37.51 1.55
CA ARG A 509 -33.70 38.81 2.19
C ARG A 509 -34.80 39.57 1.46
N VAL A 510 -35.95 39.62 2.12
CA VAL A 510 -37.03 40.55 1.81
C VAL A 510 -36.52 41.96 2.09
N THR A 511 -36.45 42.80 1.06
CA THR A 511 -36.36 44.25 1.22
C THR A 511 -37.63 44.87 0.68
N GLN A 512 -38.47 45.32 1.63
CA GLN A 512 -39.56 46.26 1.38
C GLN A 512 -38.98 47.55 0.78
N ALA A 513 -39.52 47.98 -0.36
CA ALA A 513 -39.51 49.36 -0.77
C ALA A 513 -40.95 49.88 -0.71
N ARG A 514 -41.17 50.95 0.05
CA ARG A 514 -42.40 51.76 0.07
C ARG A 514 -42.25 52.96 -0.88
N PRO A 515 -43.38 53.58 -1.29
CA PRO A 515 -43.54 54.11 -2.64
C PRO A 515 -43.27 55.62 -2.77
N ARG A 516 -42.96 56.05 -4.00
CA ARG A 516 -43.50 57.24 -4.67
C ARG A 516 -43.61 56.97 -6.16
#